data_AF-A0A7M2AAV0-F1
#
_entry.id   AF-A0A7M2AAV0-F1
#
_cell.length_a   1.000
_cell.length_b   1.000
_cell.length_c   1.000
_cell.angle_alpha   90.00
_cell.angle_beta   90.00
_cell.angle_gamma   90.00
#
_symmetry.space_group_name_H-M   'P 1'
#
loop_
_entity.id
_entity.type
_entity.pdbx_description
1 polymer ?
#
loop_
_entity_poly.entity_id
_entity_poly.type
_entity_poly.pdbx_seq_one_letter_code
_entity_poly.pdbx_strand_id
1 'polypeptide(L)' 'MADSNMYSYQMWSDSTKYLRHSGSLMYVESGTGTGFNGDATFAEVAP' A
#
# COMPACT_ATOMS: atom_id res chain seq x y z
N MET A 1 -4.25 -4.82 -0.86
CA MET A 1 -4.03 -5.37 -2.21
C MET A 1 -2.87 -6.36 -2.16
N ALA A 2 -3.10 -7.57 -1.70
CA ALA A 2 -2.20 -8.74 -1.74
C ALA A 2 -2.91 -9.85 -0.95
N ASP A 3 -3.62 -9.41 0.09
CA ASP A 3 -4.62 -10.13 0.87
C ASP A 3 -5.96 -9.36 0.81
N SER A 4 -7.08 -10.08 0.79
CA SER A 4 -8.45 -9.54 0.80
C SER A 4 -8.93 -9.11 2.20
N ASN A 5 -8.27 -9.57 3.27
CA ASN A 5 -8.58 -9.25 4.66
C ASN A 5 -7.79 -8.05 5.20
N MET A 6 -6.99 -7.40 4.35
CA MET A 6 -6.10 -6.31 4.69
C MET A 6 -6.43 -5.07 3.85
N TYR A 7 -5.80 -3.94 4.19
CA TYR A 7 -6.12 -2.65 3.61
C TYR A 7 -4.99 -2.10 2.74
N SER A 8 -5.36 -1.34 1.73
CA SER A 8 -4.44 -0.51 0.93
C SER A 8 -5.01 0.88 0.87
N TYR A 9 -4.14 1.89 1.02
CA TYR A 9 -4.57 3.28 1.15
C TYR A 9 -4.21 4.05 -0.11
N GLN A 10 -5.21 4.28 -0.96
CA GLN A 10 -5.09 5.07 -2.18
C GLN A 10 -5.03 6.57 -1.84
N MET A 11 -4.21 7.32 -2.56
CA MET A 11 -4.15 8.78 -2.40
C MET A 11 -5.45 9.41 -2.90
N TRP A 12 -6.02 10.32 -2.10
CA TRP A 12 -7.28 10.98 -2.44
C TRP A 12 -7.19 11.85 -3.71
N SER A 13 -6.09 12.59 -3.87
CA SER A 13 -5.91 13.52 -5.00
C SER A 13 -5.40 12.88 -6.28
N ASP A 14 -4.92 11.63 -6.23
CA ASP A 14 -4.33 10.92 -7.37
C ASP A 14 -4.60 9.42 -7.23
N SER A 15 -5.59 8.93 -7.95
CA SER A 15 -6.03 7.53 -7.88
C SER A 15 -4.99 6.54 -8.43
N THR A 16 -3.88 7.00 -9.00
CA THR A 16 -2.80 6.10 -9.44
C THR A 16 -1.83 5.75 -8.31
N LYS A 17 -1.87 6.46 -7.17
CA LYS A 17 -0.90 6.33 -6.09
C LYS A 17 -1.46 5.68 -4.83
N TYR A 18 -0.60 4.93 -4.15
CA TYR A 18 -0.91 4.25 -2.90
C TYR A 18 0.20 4.48 -1.87
N LEU A 19 -0.16 4.49 -0.59
CA LEU A 19 0.80 4.37 0.49
C LEU A 19 1.46 2.99 0.41
N ARG A 20 2.80 2.94 0.40
CA ARG A 20 3.57 1.70 0.36
C ARG A 20 4.91 1.84 1.07
N HIS A 21 5.45 0.75 1.57
CA HIS A 21 6.80 0.76 2.14
C HIS A 21 7.86 0.40 1.09
N SER A 22 9.06 0.96 1.21
CA SER A 22 10.23 0.54 0.44
C SER A 22 11.49 0.84 1.25
N GLY A 23 12.40 -0.12 1.40
CA GLY A 23 13.60 0.09 2.23
C GLY A 23 13.32 0.58 3.65
N SER A 24 12.23 0.11 4.28
CA SER A 24 11.76 0.53 5.61
C SER A 24 11.28 1.99 5.74
N LEU A 25 11.12 2.70 4.62
CA LEU A 25 10.54 4.04 4.56
C LEU A 25 9.15 3.99 3.92
N MET A 26 8.29 4.94 4.27
CA MET A 26 6.95 5.06 3.71
C MET A 26 6.94 6.07 2.56
N TYR A 27 6.32 5.68 1.45
CA TYR A 27 6.20 6.48 0.24
C TYR A 27 4.75 6.49 -0.27
N VAL A 28 4.44 7.46 -1.14
CA VAL A 28 3.20 7.50 -1.90
C VAL A 28 3.55 7.45 -3.38
N GLU A 29 3.39 6.29 -3.98
CA GLU A 29 3.87 5.97 -5.33
C GLU A 29 2.81 5.23 -6.14
N SER A 30 2.93 5.32 -7.46
CA SER A 30 2.22 4.44 -8.38
C SER A 30 3.07 3.21 -8.67
N GLY A 31 2.42 2.08 -8.91
CA GLY A 31 3.11 0.84 -9.24
C GLY A 31 2.17 -0.33 -9.46
N THR A 32 2.75 -1.44 -9.90
CA THR A 32 2.04 -2.68 -10.24
C THR A 32 2.86 -3.90 -9.87
N GLY A 33 2.24 -5.08 -9.89
CA GLY A 33 2.91 -6.36 -9.62
C GLY A 33 2.93 -6.75 -8.14
N THR A 34 3.34 -7.98 -7.87
CA THR A 34 3.23 -8.60 -6.54
C THR A 34 4.05 -7.91 -5.46
N GLY A 35 5.24 -7.41 -5.79
CA GLY A 35 6.08 -6.66 -4.86
C GLY A 35 5.41 -5.36 -4.40
N PHE A 36 4.93 -4.55 -5.36
CA PHE A 36 4.18 -3.33 -5.05
C PHE A 36 2.93 -3.60 -4.23
N ASN A 37 2.16 -4.62 -4.63
CA ASN A 37 0.96 -5.06 -3.93
C ASN A 37 1.25 -5.42 -2.46
N GLY A 38 2.30 -6.22 -2.22
CA GLY A 38 2.74 -6.58 -0.87
C GLY A 38 3.13 -5.35 -0.05
N ASP A 39 3.97 -4.49 -0.61
CA ASP A 39 4.45 -3.28 0.05
C ASP A 39 3.33 -2.27 0.39
N ALA A 40 2.24 -2.30 -0.38
CA ALA A 40 1.09 -1.41 -0.25
C ALA A 40 -0.09 -2.03 0.53
N THR A 41 0.12 -3.14 1.23
CA THR A 41 -0.93 -3.85 1.99
C THR A 41 -0.60 -3.91 3.48
N PHE A 42 -1.53 -3.45 4.31
CA PHE A 42 -1.34 -3.30 5.75
C PHE A 42 -2.43 -4.02 6.55
N ALA A 43 -2.03 -4.65 7.65
CA ALA A 43 -2.97 -5.17 8.63
C ALA A 43 -3.36 -4.03 9.58
N GLU A 44 -4.66 -3.82 9.79
CA GLU A 44 -5.11 -2.98 10.88
C GLU A 44 -5.16 -3.80 12.16
N VAL A 45 -4.46 -3.35 13.19
CA VAL A 45 -4.37 -4.01 14.50
C VAL A 45 -4.87 -3.06 15.58
N ALA A 46 -5.52 -3.60 16.61
CA ALA A 46 -5.87 -2.81 17.79
C ALA A 46 -4.57 -2.31 18.48
N PRO A 47 -4.59 -1.10 19.06
CA PRO A 47 -3.43 -0.54 19.75
C PRO A 47 -3.05 -1.32 21.01
#